data_AF-A0A0S8GA68-F1
#
_entry.id   AF-A0A0S8GA68-F1
#
_cell.length_a   1.000
_cell.length_b   1.000
_cell.length_c   1.000
_cell.angle_alpha   90.00
_cell.angle_beta   90.00
_cell.angle_gamma   90.00
#
_symmetry.space_group_name_H-M   'P 1'
#
loop_
_entity.id
_entity.type
_entity.pdbx_description
1 polymer ?
#
loop_
_entity_poly.entity_id
_entity_poly.type
_entity_poly.pdbx_seq_one_letter_code
_entity_poly.pdbx_strand_id
1 'polypeptide(L)'
;LGREANVFKHDVNYFQLRDILRDKNRAEFLYTIEFYPQEGKYHFDGHRKCDVRLSPKEARFNNNICPVCSKSLTIGVLHRIETLADRDEGAQPDNAIPYKNLIPLEEIIAEAMGCGRDTVGVKNEYRRLCSTFGSEFEILLNTSIEDLKENTQEKIAIAVDRVRRGDVIINPGYDGEFGEVRIFEKERPQESQLGLF
;
A
#
# COMPACT_ATOMS: atom_id res chain seq x y z
N LEU A 1 8.96 -12.06 1.45
CA LEU A 1 9.84 -11.69 2.60
C LEU A 1 10.20 -10.22 2.41
N GLY A 2 10.23 -9.41 3.47
CA GLY A 2 10.49 -7.97 3.34
C GLY A 2 9.30 -7.14 2.85
N ARG A 3 8.05 -7.57 3.13
CA ARG A 3 6.86 -6.74 2.88
C ARG A 3 6.87 -5.48 3.76
N GLU A 4 7.46 -5.60 4.94
CA GLU A 4 7.85 -4.50 5.80
C GLU A 4 9.34 -4.67 6.15
N ALA A 5 10.06 -3.57 6.26
CA ALA A 5 11.50 -3.59 6.56
C ALA A 5 11.97 -2.29 7.22
N ASN A 6 13.10 -2.37 7.92
CA ASN A 6 13.78 -1.20 8.49
C ASN A 6 15.02 -0.89 7.67
N VAL A 7 15.20 0.38 7.29
CA VAL A 7 16.36 0.82 6.51
C VAL A 7 17.37 1.52 7.41
N PHE A 8 18.52 0.87 7.58
CA PHE A 8 19.66 1.42 8.29
C PHE A 8 20.70 1.94 7.29
N LYS A 9 21.47 2.94 7.71
CA LYS A 9 22.50 3.57 6.88
C LYS A 9 23.62 2.61 6.45
N HIS A 10 23.89 1.60 7.28
CA HIS A 10 24.89 0.57 7.05
C HIS A 10 24.51 -0.70 7.81
N ASP A 11 25.27 -1.78 7.62
CA ASP A 11 25.08 -3.01 8.38
C ASP A 11 25.24 -2.76 9.88
N VAL A 12 24.31 -3.31 10.67
CA VAL A 12 24.26 -3.13 12.13
C VAL A 12 24.39 -4.46 12.84
N ASN A 13 25.24 -4.53 13.85
CA ASN A 13 25.25 -5.64 14.78
C ASN A 13 24.14 -5.50 15.85
N TYR A 14 23.92 -6.56 16.63
CA TYR A 14 22.88 -6.58 17.65
C TYR A 14 22.95 -5.41 18.67
N PHE A 15 24.14 -5.09 19.16
CA PHE A 15 24.32 -4.03 20.16
C PHE A 15 24.05 -2.65 19.56
N GLN A 16 24.53 -2.41 18.33
CA GLN A 16 24.25 -1.19 17.58
C GLN A 16 22.74 -1.06 17.32
N LEU A 17 22.08 -2.12 16.85
CA LEU A 17 20.64 -2.13 16.60
C LEU A 17 19.85 -1.75 17.87
N ARG A 18 20.18 -2.36 19.01
CA ARG A 18 19.55 -2.04 20.30
C ARG A 18 19.68 -0.56 20.63
N ASP A 19 20.89 -0.01 20.50
CA ASP A 19 21.16 1.38 20.88
C ASP A 19 20.48 2.37 19.89
N ILE A 20 20.51 2.08 18.59
CA ILE A 20 19.82 2.87 17.56
C ILE A 20 18.31 2.93 17.83
N LEU A 21 17.69 1.79 18.17
CA LEU A 21 16.25 1.71 18.46
C LEU A 21 15.89 2.42 19.76
N ARG A 22 16.72 2.27 20.81
CA ARG A 22 16.51 2.94 22.10
C ARG A 22 16.59 4.46 21.96
N ASP A 23 17.63 4.93 21.27
CA ASP A 23 17.96 6.35 21.19
C ASP A 23 17.26 7.06 20.03
N LYS A 24 16.54 6.31 19.17
CA LYS A 24 15.87 6.80 17.95
C LYS A 24 16.80 7.62 17.06
N ASN A 25 18.01 7.12 16.83
CA ASN A 25 19.02 7.84 16.07
C ASN A 25 18.67 7.90 14.57
N ARG A 26 18.09 9.01 14.13
CA ARG A 26 17.67 9.26 12.74
C ARG A 26 18.80 9.32 11.73
N ALA A 27 20.05 9.51 12.17
CA ALA A 27 21.21 9.47 11.30
C ALA A 27 21.58 8.04 10.89
N GLU A 28 21.16 7.05 11.70
CA GLU A 28 21.46 5.63 11.50
C GLU A 28 20.22 4.83 11.07
N PHE A 29 19.05 5.11 11.64
CA PHE A 29 17.77 4.54 11.24
C PHE A 29 17.03 5.52 10.34
N LEU A 30 17.12 5.30 9.04
CA LEU A 30 16.73 6.27 8.02
C LEU A 30 15.22 6.32 7.84
N TYR A 31 14.57 5.18 7.65
CA TYR A 31 13.13 5.04 7.50
C TYR A 31 12.68 3.58 7.62
N THR A 32 11.37 3.35 7.74
CA THR A 32 10.77 2.04 7.52
C THR A 32 10.11 1.93 6.15
N ILE A 33 10.00 0.70 5.66
CA ILE A 33 9.24 0.32 4.49
C ILE A 33 7.99 -0.38 5.01
N GLU A 34 6.83 0.10 4.60
CA GLU A 34 5.53 -0.40 5.05
C GLU A 34 4.64 -0.71 3.85
N PHE A 35 3.62 -1.54 4.07
CA PHE A 35 2.52 -1.65 3.11
C PHE A 35 1.44 -0.61 3.45
N TYR A 36 0.50 -0.38 2.53
CA TYR A 36 -0.63 0.51 2.80
C TYR A 36 -1.58 -0.13 3.83
N PRO A 37 -1.73 0.43 5.04
CA PRO A 37 -2.57 -0.17 6.08
C PRO A 37 -4.04 -0.32 5.66
N GLN A 38 -4.47 0.48 4.68
CA GLN A 38 -5.80 0.41 4.07
C GLN A 38 -6.08 -0.92 3.36
N GLU A 39 -5.06 -1.67 2.95
CA GLU A 39 -5.24 -3.04 2.44
C GLU A 39 -5.75 -4.00 3.52
N GLY A 40 -5.59 -3.67 4.80
CA GLY A 40 -6.01 -4.50 5.91
C GLY A 40 -7.51 -4.82 5.88
N LYS A 41 -7.86 -6.08 6.14
CA LYS A 41 -9.25 -6.60 6.16
C LYS A 41 -10.24 -5.86 7.08
N TYR A 42 -9.68 -5.17 8.07
CA TYR A 42 -10.43 -4.49 9.12
C TYR A 42 -9.91 -3.06 9.28
N HIS A 43 -9.49 -2.40 8.19
CA HIS A 43 -8.97 -1.04 8.29
C HIS A 43 -10.10 -0.06 8.66
N PHE A 44 -11.16 -0.03 7.85
CA PHE A 44 -12.37 0.76 8.08
C PHE A 44 -13.44 -0.02 8.83
N ASP A 45 -14.42 0.72 9.35
CA ASP A 45 -15.64 0.12 9.88
C ASP A 45 -16.49 -0.39 8.73
N GLY A 46 -17.24 -1.47 8.96
CA GLY A 46 -18.17 -1.88 7.93
C GLY A 46 -19.05 -3.06 8.28
N HIS A 47 -19.88 -3.41 7.29
CA HIS A 47 -20.78 -4.55 7.33
C HIS A 47 -20.83 -5.16 5.93
N ARG A 48 -20.00 -6.17 5.72
CA ARG A 48 -19.76 -6.86 4.46
C ARG A 48 -21.03 -7.36 3.80
N LYS A 49 -21.98 -7.88 4.59
CA LYS A 49 -23.25 -8.40 4.05
C LYS A 49 -24.10 -7.34 3.35
N CYS A 50 -23.89 -6.06 3.67
CA CYS A 50 -24.59 -4.94 3.05
C CYS A 50 -23.70 -4.09 2.16
N ASP A 51 -22.45 -4.52 1.92
CA ASP A 51 -21.43 -3.74 1.20
C ASP A 51 -21.24 -2.31 1.77
N VAL A 52 -21.37 -2.17 3.10
CA VAL A 52 -21.21 -0.88 3.78
C VAL A 52 -19.79 -0.77 4.31
N ARG A 53 -19.09 0.27 3.85
CA ARG A 53 -17.78 0.69 4.32
C ARG A 53 -17.87 2.14 4.78
N LEU A 54 -17.48 2.42 6.02
CA LEU A 54 -17.54 3.75 6.61
C LEU A 54 -16.20 4.10 7.27
N SER A 55 -15.78 5.34 7.10
CA SER A 55 -14.75 5.92 7.95
C SER A 55 -15.23 5.97 9.41
N PRO A 56 -14.32 6.03 10.40
CA PRO A 56 -14.73 6.09 11.80
C PRO A 56 -15.62 7.29 12.13
N LYS A 57 -15.41 8.43 11.47
CA LYS A 57 -16.25 9.62 11.61
C LYS A 57 -17.69 9.35 11.14
N GLU A 58 -17.86 8.71 9.98
CA GLU A 58 -19.18 8.33 9.45
C GLU A 58 -19.86 7.23 10.28
N ALA A 59 -19.10 6.25 10.76
CA ALA A 59 -19.63 5.20 11.62
C ALA A 59 -20.16 5.77 12.94
N ARG A 60 -19.40 6.66 13.60
CA ARG A 60 -19.84 7.34 14.83
C ARG A 60 -21.06 8.21 14.60
N PHE A 61 -21.14 8.91 13.45
CA PHE A 61 -22.33 9.66 13.07
C PHE A 61 -23.57 8.76 12.97
N ASN A 62 -23.40 7.53 12.49
CA ASN A 62 -24.44 6.50 12.42
C ASN A 62 -24.55 5.64 13.70
N ASN A 63 -24.03 6.09 14.84
CA ASN A 63 -24.04 5.36 16.12
C ASN A 63 -23.45 3.94 16.02
N ASN A 64 -22.48 3.73 15.14
CA ASN A 64 -21.85 2.44 14.81
C ASN A 64 -22.84 1.36 14.32
N ILE A 65 -23.93 1.81 13.68
CA ILE A 65 -24.99 0.95 13.14
C ILE A 65 -24.96 1.02 11.61
N CYS A 66 -25.15 -0.13 10.97
CA CYS A 66 -25.27 -0.24 9.53
C CYS A 66 -26.53 0.50 9.03
N PRO A 67 -26.41 1.48 8.12
CA PRO A 67 -27.55 2.26 7.63
C PRO A 67 -28.52 1.43 6.76
N VAL A 68 -28.09 0.25 6.27
CA VAL A 68 -28.90 -0.60 5.39
C VAL A 68 -29.77 -1.58 6.19
N CYS A 69 -29.22 -2.21 7.23
CA CYS A 69 -29.91 -3.30 7.95
C CYS A 69 -30.07 -3.07 9.46
N SER A 70 -29.60 -1.93 9.98
CA SER A 70 -29.66 -1.55 11.41
C SER A 70 -28.93 -2.50 12.38
N LYS A 71 -28.07 -3.40 11.88
CA LYS A 71 -27.17 -4.22 12.72
C LYS A 71 -25.88 -3.44 13.03
N SER A 72 -25.19 -3.84 14.10
CA SER A 72 -23.89 -3.28 14.45
C SER A 72 -22.87 -3.44 13.33
N LEU A 73 -22.03 -2.42 13.13
CA LEU A 73 -20.86 -2.50 12.27
C LEU A 73 -19.74 -3.29 12.96
N THR A 74 -18.92 -3.97 12.17
CA THR A 74 -17.60 -4.42 12.61
C THR A 74 -16.70 -3.20 12.70
N ILE A 75 -16.15 -2.96 13.90
CA ILE A 75 -15.27 -1.81 14.16
C ILE A 75 -13.86 -2.10 13.64
N GLY A 76 -13.33 -1.19 12.83
CA GLY A 76 -12.02 -1.26 12.20
C GLY A 76 -10.88 -0.75 13.10
N VAL A 77 -9.66 -1.02 12.65
CA VAL A 77 -8.40 -0.61 13.29
C VAL A 77 -8.30 0.91 13.33
N LEU A 78 -8.65 1.61 12.24
CA LEU A 78 -8.59 3.07 12.21
C LEU A 78 -9.52 3.69 13.25
N HIS A 79 -10.72 3.13 13.45
CA HIS A 79 -11.63 3.58 14.49
C HIS A 79 -11.04 3.44 15.88
N ARG A 80 -10.39 2.30 16.15
CA ARG A 80 -9.73 2.07 17.43
C ARG A 80 -8.59 3.06 17.66
N ILE A 81 -7.80 3.38 16.63
CA ILE A 81 -6.75 4.39 16.69
C ILE A 81 -7.35 5.76 17.02
N GLU A 82 -8.36 6.21 16.27
CA GLU A 82 -9.00 7.51 16.51
C GLU A 82 -9.63 7.62 17.91
N THR A 83 -10.16 6.52 18.45
CA THR A 83 -10.72 6.48 19.81
C THR A 83 -9.67 6.69 20.88
N LEU A 84 -8.43 6.26 20.63
CA LEU A 84 -7.30 6.37 21.54
C LEU A 84 -6.42 7.59 21.26
N ALA A 85 -6.67 8.29 20.14
CA ALA A 85 -5.85 9.39 19.70
C ALA A 85 -5.98 10.57 20.69
N ASP A 86 -4.83 11.06 21.13
CA ASP A 86 -4.67 12.26 21.96
C ASP A 86 -4.24 13.48 21.14
N ARG A 87 -4.25 13.35 19.81
CA ARG A 87 -3.77 14.33 18.84
C ARG A 87 -4.56 14.24 17.55
N ASP A 88 -4.57 15.34 16.79
CA ASP A 88 -5.21 15.38 15.49
C ASP A 88 -4.50 14.50 14.46
N GLU A 89 -5.27 14.12 13.43
CA GLU A 89 -4.76 13.38 12.28
C GLU A 89 -3.60 14.14 11.62
N GLY A 90 -2.50 13.44 11.35
CA GLY A 90 -1.28 14.01 10.77
C GLY A 90 -0.29 14.60 11.79
N ALA A 91 -0.63 14.67 13.09
CA ALA A 91 0.34 15.09 14.10
C ALA A 91 1.45 14.04 14.28
N GLN A 92 2.70 14.45 14.07
CA GLN A 92 3.88 13.59 14.16
C GLN A 92 4.92 14.20 15.12
N PRO A 93 5.54 13.39 16.01
CA PRO A 93 6.66 13.86 16.83
C PRO A 93 7.87 14.28 15.99
N ASP A 94 8.60 15.31 16.42
CA ASP A 94 9.80 15.82 15.72
C ASP A 94 10.90 14.76 15.53
N ASN A 95 10.97 13.78 16.43
CA ASN A 95 11.95 12.70 16.41
C ASN A 95 11.41 11.39 15.80
N ALA A 96 10.26 11.42 15.12
CA ALA A 96 9.73 10.24 14.47
C ALA A 96 10.62 9.79 13.30
N ILE A 97 10.81 8.47 13.20
CA ILE A 97 11.43 7.84 12.04
C ILE A 97 10.40 7.85 10.92
N PRO A 98 10.72 8.37 9.72
CA PRO A 98 9.78 8.39 8.61
C PRO A 98 9.54 6.97 8.07
N TYR A 99 8.47 6.81 7.31
CA TYR A 99 8.16 5.56 6.62
C TYR A 99 7.88 5.81 5.14
N LYS A 100 8.01 4.78 4.33
CA LYS A 100 7.65 4.78 2.91
C LYS A 100 6.70 3.61 2.65
N ASN A 101 5.54 3.89 2.06
CA ASN A 101 4.65 2.84 1.61
C ASN A 101 5.14 2.31 0.26
N LEU A 102 5.22 0.98 0.11
CA LEU A 102 5.54 0.33 -1.15
C LEU A 102 4.45 -0.67 -1.55
N ILE A 103 4.35 -0.88 -2.87
CA ILE A 103 3.60 -1.97 -3.48
C ILE A 103 4.63 -2.96 -4.04
N PRO A 104 4.47 -4.28 -3.83
CA PRO A 104 5.37 -5.28 -4.39
C PRO A 104 5.55 -5.13 -5.90
N LEU A 105 6.77 -5.30 -6.39
CA LEU A 105 7.08 -5.09 -7.81
C LEU A 105 6.27 -6.02 -8.73
N GLU A 106 5.99 -7.25 -8.32
CA GLU A 106 5.10 -8.16 -9.07
C GLU A 106 3.69 -7.60 -9.25
N GLU A 107 3.15 -6.89 -8.25
CA GLU A 107 1.82 -6.29 -8.32
C GLU A 107 1.82 -5.07 -9.24
N ILE A 108 2.87 -4.25 -9.17
CA ILE A 108 3.11 -3.12 -10.08
C ILE A 108 3.17 -3.61 -11.54
N ILE A 109 3.97 -4.64 -11.80
CA ILE A 109 4.11 -5.22 -13.14
C ILE A 109 2.77 -5.79 -13.62
N ALA A 110 2.07 -6.55 -12.78
CA ALA A 110 0.80 -7.17 -13.12
C ALA A 110 -0.28 -6.13 -13.48
N GLU A 111 -0.38 -5.06 -12.69
CA GLU A 111 -1.34 -4.00 -12.95
C GLU A 111 -0.99 -3.22 -14.22
N ALA A 112 0.30 -2.92 -14.43
CA ALA A 112 0.75 -2.29 -15.67
C ALA A 112 0.43 -3.16 -16.91
N MET A 113 0.67 -4.47 -16.82
CA MET A 113 0.39 -5.44 -17.88
C MET A 113 -1.10 -5.79 -18.04
N GLY A 114 -1.96 -5.37 -17.11
CA GLY A 114 -3.39 -5.69 -17.12
C GLY A 114 -3.69 -7.18 -16.93
N CYS A 115 -2.84 -7.91 -16.19
CA CYS A 115 -2.99 -9.34 -15.96
C CYS A 115 -2.86 -9.71 -14.48
N GLY A 116 -3.06 -10.99 -14.16
CA GLY A 116 -2.91 -11.47 -12.79
C GLY A 116 -1.45 -11.49 -12.33
N ARG A 117 -1.22 -11.15 -11.06
CA ARG A 117 0.11 -11.21 -10.40
C ARG A 117 0.83 -12.54 -10.59
N ASP A 118 0.08 -13.64 -10.51
CA ASP A 118 0.65 -14.99 -10.54
C ASP A 118 1.02 -15.52 -11.92
N THR A 119 0.80 -14.74 -12.98
CA THR A 119 1.09 -15.16 -14.35
C THR A 119 2.58 -15.39 -14.58
N VAL A 120 2.88 -16.28 -15.53
CA VAL A 120 4.27 -16.55 -15.95
C VAL A 120 4.94 -15.30 -16.52
N GLY A 121 4.18 -14.46 -17.22
CA GLY A 121 4.66 -13.19 -17.77
C GLY A 121 5.17 -12.24 -16.68
N VAL A 122 4.38 -12.01 -15.64
CA VAL A 122 4.77 -11.17 -14.49
C VAL A 122 6.01 -11.73 -13.80
N LYS A 123 6.02 -13.03 -13.51
CA LYS A 123 7.17 -13.68 -12.83
C LYS A 123 8.46 -13.60 -13.65
N ASN A 124 8.37 -13.71 -14.97
CA ASN A 124 9.53 -13.59 -15.85
C ASN A 124 10.04 -12.15 -15.91
N GLU A 125 9.15 -11.18 -16.04
CA GLU A 125 9.52 -9.76 -16.05
C GLU A 125 10.12 -9.32 -14.72
N TYR A 126 9.53 -9.72 -13.59
CA TYR A 126 10.07 -9.48 -12.25
C TYR A 126 11.50 -10.01 -12.11
N ARG A 127 11.74 -11.28 -12.48
CA ARG A 127 13.09 -11.87 -12.42
C ARG A 127 14.08 -11.16 -13.33
N ARG A 128 13.63 -10.76 -14.54
CA ARG A 128 14.47 -10.05 -15.50
C ARG A 128 14.91 -8.71 -14.94
N LEU A 129 13.98 -7.90 -14.44
CA LEU A 129 14.27 -6.60 -13.86
C LEU A 129 15.17 -6.71 -12.62
N CYS A 130 14.87 -7.64 -11.71
CA CYS A 130 15.73 -7.89 -10.55
C CYS A 130 17.14 -8.35 -10.97
N SER A 131 17.29 -9.09 -12.07
CA SER A 131 18.61 -9.47 -12.59
C SER A 131 19.35 -8.28 -13.21
N THR A 132 18.64 -7.36 -13.85
CA THR A 132 19.22 -6.15 -14.46
C THR A 132 19.63 -5.11 -13.43
N PHE A 133 18.78 -4.86 -12.43
CA PHE A 133 18.95 -3.78 -11.44
C PHE A 133 19.37 -4.29 -10.05
N GLY A 134 19.51 -5.60 -9.86
CA GLY A 134 19.99 -6.23 -8.64
C GLY A 134 18.89 -6.71 -7.68
N SER A 135 17.92 -5.88 -7.34
CA SER A 135 16.83 -6.28 -6.42
C SER A 135 15.55 -5.47 -6.59
N GLU A 136 14.46 -5.99 -6.03
CA GLU A 136 13.18 -5.28 -5.95
C GLU A 136 13.32 -3.94 -5.20
N PHE A 137 14.02 -3.91 -4.06
CA PHE A 137 14.20 -2.66 -3.32
C PHE A 137 15.01 -1.64 -4.11
N GLU A 138 16.03 -2.07 -4.86
CA GLU A 138 16.79 -1.18 -5.73
C GLU A 138 15.89 -0.54 -6.78
N ILE A 139 15.05 -1.36 -7.43
CA ILE A 139 14.06 -0.91 -8.43
C ILE A 139 13.02 0.02 -7.82
N LEU A 140 12.53 -0.25 -6.61
CA LEU A 140 11.45 0.53 -5.99
C LEU A 140 11.94 1.79 -5.31
N LEU A 141 13.21 1.88 -4.91
CA LEU A 141 13.73 2.99 -4.10
C LEU A 141 14.75 3.87 -4.81
N ASN A 142 15.60 3.30 -5.66
CA ASN A 142 16.85 3.96 -6.07
C ASN A 142 17.01 4.08 -7.60
N THR A 143 16.62 3.06 -8.38
CA THR A 143 16.79 3.06 -9.85
C THR A 143 16.11 4.28 -10.49
N SER A 144 16.75 4.94 -11.46
CA SER A 144 16.14 6.11 -12.12
C SER A 144 14.92 5.70 -12.96
N ILE A 145 13.97 6.63 -13.14
CA ILE A 145 12.78 6.35 -13.96
C ILE A 145 13.18 6.23 -15.44
N GLU A 146 14.21 6.95 -15.86
CA GLU A 146 14.81 6.89 -17.19
C GLU A 146 15.36 5.50 -17.49
N ASP A 147 16.18 4.92 -16.59
CA ASP A 147 16.71 3.57 -16.76
C ASP A 147 15.59 2.52 -16.82
N LEU A 148 14.52 2.70 -16.03
CA LEU A 148 13.36 1.82 -16.08
C LEU A 148 12.67 1.94 -17.45
N LYS A 149 12.44 3.14 -17.97
CA LYS A 149 11.82 3.33 -19.30
C LYS A 149 12.64 2.69 -20.43
N GLU A 150 13.97 2.69 -20.33
CA GLU A 150 14.84 2.06 -21.33
C GLU A 150 14.84 0.54 -21.24
N ASN A 151 14.56 -0.02 -20.06
CA ASN A 151 14.72 -1.46 -19.80
C ASN A 151 13.40 -2.21 -19.56
N THR A 152 12.24 -1.55 -19.52
CA THR A 152 10.92 -2.18 -19.36
C THR A 152 9.85 -1.47 -20.20
N GLN A 153 8.60 -1.94 -20.12
CA GLN A 153 7.48 -1.22 -20.72
C GLN A 153 7.30 0.12 -20.01
N GLU A 154 7.05 1.19 -20.76
CA GLU A 154 6.89 2.54 -20.23
C GLU A 154 5.85 2.61 -19.09
N LYS A 155 4.77 1.83 -19.21
CA LYS A 155 3.71 1.76 -18.19
C LYS A 155 4.20 1.21 -16.85
N ILE A 156 5.18 0.30 -16.84
CA ILE A 156 5.79 -0.21 -15.60
C ILE A 156 6.64 0.88 -14.94
N ALA A 157 7.43 1.63 -15.72
CA ALA A 157 8.24 2.74 -15.20
C ALA A 157 7.35 3.85 -14.60
N ILE A 158 6.25 4.20 -15.28
CA ILE A 158 5.24 5.14 -14.76
C ILE A 158 4.61 4.62 -13.46
N ALA A 159 4.30 3.32 -13.41
CA ALA A 159 3.69 2.71 -12.24
C ALA A 159 4.63 2.77 -11.02
N VAL A 160 5.93 2.49 -11.22
CA VAL A 160 6.95 2.66 -10.16
C VAL A 160 7.05 4.11 -9.70
N ASP A 161 7.05 5.10 -10.61
CA ASP A 161 7.06 6.52 -10.23
C ASP A 161 5.86 6.91 -9.36
N ARG A 162 4.65 6.47 -9.76
CA ARG A 162 3.42 6.71 -8.99
C ARG A 162 3.50 6.12 -7.59
N VAL A 163 3.94 4.87 -7.48
CA VAL A 163 4.10 4.20 -6.17
C VAL A 163 5.10 4.95 -5.30
N ARG A 164 6.25 5.38 -5.84
CA ARG A 164 7.26 6.16 -5.10
C ARG A 164 6.73 7.50 -4.59
N ARG A 165 5.81 8.12 -5.33
CA ARG A 165 5.20 9.41 -4.98
C ARG A 165 3.96 9.26 -4.09
N GLY A 166 3.50 8.03 -3.84
CA GLY A 166 2.24 7.76 -3.14
C GLY A 166 0.99 8.13 -3.93
N ASP A 167 1.11 8.31 -5.25
CA ASP A 167 0.00 8.64 -6.15
C ASP A 167 -0.74 7.35 -6.56
N VAL A 168 -1.54 6.84 -5.62
CA VAL A 168 -2.29 5.58 -5.77
C VAL A 168 -3.73 5.76 -5.33
N ILE A 169 -4.62 4.96 -5.92
CA ILE A 169 -6.04 4.91 -5.61
C ILE A 169 -6.24 3.85 -4.54
N ILE A 170 -6.79 4.26 -3.39
CA ILE A 170 -6.95 3.38 -2.24
C ILE A 170 -8.43 3.16 -1.95
N ASN A 171 -8.81 1.89 -1.91
CA ASN A 171 -10.11 1.41 -1.45
C ASN A 171 -9.91 0.63 -0.16
N PRO A 172 -10.17 1.21 1.01
CA PRO A 172 -9.91 0.54 2.28
C PRO A 172 -10.70 -0.75 2.46
N GLY A 173 -10.07 -1.73 3.11
CA GLY A 173 -10.69 -2.99 3.53
C GLY A 173 -11.57 -2.79 4.77
N TYR A 174 -12.53 -3.70 4.93
CA TYR A 174 -13.53 -3.63 6.00
C TYR A 174 -14.18 -5.00 6.23
N ASP A 175 -14.62 -5.28 7.46
CA ASP A 175 -15.40 -6.47 7.86
C ASP A 175 -14.94 -7.82 7.23
N GLY A 176 -13.62 -8.03 7.16
CA GLY A 176 -13.01 -9.26 6.66
C GLY A 176 -12.61 -9.25 5.18
N GLU A 177 -13.01 -8.22 4.43
CA GLU A 177 -12.62 -8.01 3.02
C GLU A 177 -11.35 -7.16 2.96
N PHE A 178 -10.36 -7.62 2.20
CA PHE A 178 -9.14 -6.87 1.98
C PHE A 178 -9.45 -5.56 1.24
N GLY A 179 -8.69 -4.52 1.58
CA GLY A 179 -8.66 -3.31 0.78
C GLY A 179 -7.91 -3.54 -0.53
N GLU A 180 -8.04 -2.58 -1.41
CA GLU A 180 -7.41 -2.60 -2.72
C GLU A 180 -6.65 -1.30 -2.94
N VAL A 181 -5.37 -1.42 -3.25
CA VAL A 181 -4.54 -0.31 -3.72
C VAL A 181 -4.31 -0.51 -5.21
N ARG A 182 -4.60 0.52 -6.00
CA ARG A 182 -4.43 0.51 -7.45
C ARG A 182 -3.56 1.68 -7.87
N ILE A 183 -2.79 1.49 -8.92
CA ILE A 183 -1.91 2.49 -9.50
C ILE A 183 -2.63 3.23 -10.65
N PHE A 184 -3.52 2.53 -11.35
CA PHE A 184 -4.28 3.05 -12.47
C PHE A 184 -5.79 2.95 -12.23
N GLU A 185 -6.54 3.87 -12.84
CA GLU A 185 -7.98 3.74 -12.88
C GLU A 185 -8.38 2.52 -13.69
N LYS A 186 -9.49 1.88 -13.28
CA LYS A 186 -10.13 0.83 -14.07
C LYS A 186 -10.65 1.46 -15.36
N GLU A 187 -10.18 1.00 -16.51
CA GLU A 187 -10.86 1.27 -17.76
C GLU A 187 -12.30 0.76 -17.61
N ARG A 188 -13.29 1.63 -17.78
CA ARG A 188 -14.69 1.20 -17.81
C ARG A 188 -14.80 0.18 -18.94
N PRO A 189 -15.45 -0.97 -18.74
CA PRO A 189 -15.77 -1.85 -19.86
C PRO A 189 -16.49 -1.00 -20.90
N GLN A 190 -15.96 -0.92 -22.12
CA GLN A 190 -16.78 -0.48 -23.25
C GLN A 190 -17.96 -1.44 -23.27
N GLU A 191 -19.17 -0.91 -23.07
CA GLU A 191 -20.39 -1.68 -23.29
C GLU A 191 -20.24 -2.31 -24.67
N SER A 192 -20.10 -3.64 -24.71
CA SER A 192 -20.15 -4.37 -25.95
C SER A 192 -21.51 -4.07 -26.55
N GLN A 193 -21.54 -3.23 -27.58
CA GLN A 193 -22.71 -2.97 -28.40
C GLN A 193 -23.00 -4.25 -29.19
N LEU A 194 -23.50 -5.27 -28.49
CA LEU A 194 -23.98 -6.52 -29.04
C LEU A 194 -25.45 -6.35 -29.37
N GLY A 195 -25.77 -6.40 -30.66
CA GLY A 195 -27.08 -6.83 -31.14
C GLY A 195 -27.86 -5.81 -31.98
N LEU A 196 -27.44 -5.62 -33.23
CA LEU A 196 -28.34 -5.22 -34.32
C LEU A 196 -27.88 -5.91 -35.61
N PHE A 197 -27.97 -7.24 -35.62
CA PHE A 197 -28.09 -8.08 -36.81
C PHE A 197 -28.97 -9.28 -36.46
#